data_AF-A0A4Z0BN98-F1
#
_entry.id   AF-A0A4Z0BN98-F1
#
_cell.length_a   1.000
_cell.length_b   1.000
_cell.length_c   1.000
_cell.angle_alpha   90.00
_cell.angle_beta   90.00
_cell.angle_gamma   90.00
#
_symmetry.space_group_name_H-M   'P 1'
#
loop_
_entity.id
_entity.type
_entity.pdbx_description
1 polymer ?
#
loop_
_entity_poly.entity_id
_entity_poly.type
_entity_poly.pdbx_seq_one_letter_code
_entity_poly.pdbx_strand_id
1 'polypeptide(L)'
;MQFRRCVTWLGLAAALLPLHAAAADPLKSDACGASLSALDSARRQGSAAQVEALRQQATRDCLGGSGDARRPSPVAREPIVVPPPVITAEPAQPSNPAPPAPPVFQPPPVVTSCDLGGCWDSNGTRLNRAGPLLIGPRGACVTSGATVHCP
;
A
#
# COMPACT_ATOMS: atom_id res chain seq x y z
N MET A 1 -19.06 -70.42 14.00
CA MET A 1 -18.92 -70.60 15.45
C MET A 1 -18.98 -69.23 16.12
N GLN A 2 -19.84 -69.12 17.14
CA GLN A 2 -19.76 -68.27 18.33
C GLN A 2 -19.91 -66.73 18.23
N PHE A 3 -21.13 -66.31 18.58
CA PHE A 3 -21.45 -65.12 19.37
C PHE A 3 -20.65 -65.03 20.69
N ARG A 4 -20.21 -63.83 21.10
CA ARG A 4 -20.01 -63.37 22.50
C ARG A 4 -20.02 -61.83 22.49
N ARG A 5 -21.15 -61.16 22.76
CA ARG A 5 -21.70 -60.71 24.06
C ARG A 5 -20.77 -59.85 24.93
N CYS A 6 -21.21 -58.59 25.08
CA CYS A 6 -21.28 -57.74 26.27
C CYS A 6 -20.10 -57.73 27.26
N VAL A 7 -19.50 -56.55 27.44
CA VAL A 7 -19.29 -55.99 28.79
C VAL A 7 -19.55 -54.48 28.75
N THR A 8 -20.69 -54.09 29.29
CA THR A 8 -20.98 -52.76 29.83
C THR A 8 -20.11 -52.51 31.06
N TRP A 9 -19.32 -51.43 31.08
CA TRP A 9 -18.81 -50.84 32.31
C TRP A 9 -19.52 -49.51 32.55
N LEU A 10 -20.42 -49.52 33.53
CA LEU A 10 -20.88 -48.35 34.27
C LEU A 10 -19.81 -47.93 35.28
N GLY A 11 -19.66 -46.63 35.50
CA GLY A 11 -18.85 -46.04 36.58
C GLY A 11 -18.59 -44.57 36.31
N LEU A 12 -19.61 -43.72 36.26
CA LEU A 12 -19.99 -42.77 37.31
C LEU A 12 -18.84 -42.11 38.10
N ALA A 13 -18.76 -40.79 37.90
CA ALA A 13 -18.64 -39.73 38.91
C ALA A 13 -17.29 -39.00 39.07
N ALA A 14 -17.45 -37.66 38.98
CA ALA A 14 -16.75 -36.63 39.72
C ALA A 14 -15.35 -36.18 39.24
N ALA A 15 -15.36 -35.23 38.30
CA ALA A 15 -14.62 -33.98 38.48
C ALA A 15 -15.32 -32.85 37.69
N LEU A 16 -16.44 -32.35 38.23
CA LEU A 16 -16.90 -31.00 37.95
C LEU A 16 -15.86 -30.05 38.59
N LEU A 17 -14.90 -29.60 37.78
CA LEU A 17 -14.01 -28.49 38.08
C LEU A 17 -14.49 -27.28 37.27
N PRO A 18 -15.26 -26.34 37.86
CA PRO A 18 -15.53 -25.06 37.24
C PRO A 18 -14.51 -24.04 37.77
N LEU A 19 -13.29 -23.99 37.25
CA LEU A 19 -12.41 -22.86 37.58
C LEU A 19 -11.52 -22.45 36.39
N HIS A 20 -11.93 -21.32 35.82
CA HIS A 20 -11.11 -20.37 35.08
C HIS A 20 -10.58 -20.86 33.74
N ALA A 21 -11.50 -20.97 32.76
CA ALA A 21 -11.14 -20.58 31.41
C ALA A 21 -10.61 -19.13 31.50
N ALA A 22 -9.29 -18.97 31.54
CA ALA A 22 -8.67 -17.74 31.06
C ALA A 22 -9.36 -17.48 29.73
N ALA A 23 -10.12 -16.37 29.65
CA ALA A 23 -10.82 -16.01 28.43
C ALA A 23 -9.75 -15.90 27.35
N ALA A 24 -9.57 -16.97 26.58
CA ALA A 24 -8.71 -16.97 25.41
C ALA A 24 -9.29 -15.85 24.57
N ASP A 25 -8.51 -14.79 24.37
CA ASP A 25 -8.91 -13.66 23.56
C ASP A 25 -9.42 -14.24 22.23
N PRO A 26 -10.73 -14.13 21.91
CA PRO A 26 -11.30 -14.79 20.74
C PRO A 26 -10.62 -14.30 19.45
N LEU A 27 -10.05 -13.09 19.47
CA LEU A 27 -9.25 -12.52 18.40
C LEU A 27 -7.92 -13.25 18.17
N LYS A 28 -7.41 -13.98 19.17
CA LYS A 28 -6.17 -14.76 19.11
C LYS A 28 -6.41 -16.26 18.93
N SER A 29 -7.65 -16.67 18.68
CA SER A 29 -7.99 -18.07 18.43
C SER A 29 -7.45 -18.55 17.07
N ASP A 30 -7.08 -19.83 16.97
CA ASP A 30 -6.67 -20.44 15.70
C ASP A 30 -7.77 -20.35 14.64
N ALA A 31 -9.03 -20.42 15.06
CA ALA A 31 -10.20 -20.26 14.20
C ALA A 31 -10.24 -18.85 13.55
N CYS A 32 -10.03 -17.79 14.34
CA CYS A 32 -9.96 -16.44 13.81
C CYS A 32 -8.79 -16.26 12.84
N GLY A 33 -7.61 -16.80 13.17
CA GLY A 33 -6.44 -16.78 12.29
C GLY A 33 -6.68 -17.46 10.95
N ALA A 34 -7.30 -18.65 10.96
CA ALA A 34 -7.64 -19.38 9.74
C ALA A 34 -8.63 -18.59 8.86
N SER A 35 -9.68 -18.03 9.44
CA SER A 35 -10.69 -17.26 8.70
C SER A 35 -10.15 -15.96 8.10
N LEU A 36 -9.22 -15.28 8.79
CA LEU A 36 -8.53 -14.11 8.23
C LEU A 36 -7.60 -14.48 7.06
N SER A 37 -6.90 -15.61 7.14
CA SER A 37 -6.02 -16.08 6.05
C SER A 37 -6.81 -16.44 4.78
N ALA A 38 -7.98 -17.06 4.95
CA ALA A 38 -8.90 -17.37 3.86
C ALA A 38 -9.48 -16.09 3.23
N LEU A 39 -9.83 -15.10 4.05
CA LEU A 39 -10.30 -13.80 3.57
C LEU A 39 -9.21 -13.04 2.80
N ASP A 40 -7.95 -13.05 3.24
CA ASP A 40 -6.85 -12.37 2.54
C ASP A 40 -6.57 -13.01 1.18
N SER A 41 -6.56 -14.34 1.09
CA SER A 41 -6.39 -15.04 -0.19
C SER A 41 -7.53 -14.74 -1.17
N ALA A 42 -8.78 -14.69 -0.68
CA ALA A 42 -9.93 -14.33 -1.50
C ALA A 42 -9.92 -12.85 -1.93
N ARG A 43 -9.36 -11.92 -1.16
CA ARG A 43 -9.20 -10.52 -1.61
C ARG A 43 -8.25 -10.38 -2.78
N ARG A 44 -7.25 -11.26 -2.88
CA ARG A 44 -6.25 -11.23 -3.95
C ARG A 44 -6.76 -11.86 -5.25
N GLN A 45 -7.69 -12.82 -5.18
CA GLN A 45 -8.02 -13.69 -6.31
C GLN A 45 -9.53 -13.95 -6.52
N GLY A 46 -10.38 -13.59 -5.56
CA GLY A 46 -11.79 -13.97 -5.51
C GLY A 46 -12.74 -12.91 -6.04
N SER A 47 -14.01 -13.31 -6.23
CA SER A 47 -15.10 -12.41 -6.59
C SER A 47 -15.58 -11.59 -5.39
N ALA A 48 -16.21 -10.43 -5.64
CA ALA A 48 -16.76 -9.58 -4.57
C ALA A 48 -17.75 -10.32 -3.64
N ALA A 49 -18.58 -11.21 -4.20
CA ALA A 49 -19.52 -12.02 -3.42
C ALA A 49 -18.81 -13.00 -2.49
N GLN A 50 -17.73 -13.63 -2.96
CA GLN A 50 -16.91 -14.56 -2.16
C GLN A 50 -16.19 -13.83 -1.02
N VAL A 51 -15.64 -12.64 -1.31
CA VAL A 51 -15.00 -11.81 -0.29
C VAL A 51 -15.99 -11.41 0.80
N GLU A 52 -17.23 -11.07 0.44
CA GLU A 52 -18.26 -10.69 1.41
C GLU A 52 -18.69 -11.86 2.30
N ALA A 53 -18.89 -13.05 1.73
CA ALA A 53 -19.18 -14.25 2.52
C ALA A 53 -18.07 -14.58 3.53
N LEU A 54 -16.80 -14.43 3.12
CA LEU A 54 -15.65 -14.66 4.01
C LEU A 54 -15.49 -13.58 5.07
N ARG A 55 -15.88 -12.32 4.79
CA ARG A 55 -15.94 -11.27 5.82
C ARG A 55 -16.95 -11.61 6.90
N GLN A 56 -18.14 -12.07 6.51
CA GLN A 56 -19.17 -12.49 7.46
C GLN A 56 -18.67 -13.67 8.31
N GLN A 57 -18.03 -14.67 7.68
CA GLN A 57 -17.44 -15.79 8.39
C GLN A 57 -16.37 -15.35 9.41
N ALA A 58 -15.39 -14.55 9.00
CA ALA A 58 -14.36 -14.05 9.90
C ALA A 58 -14.93 -13.20 11.06
N THR A 59 -15.99 -12.43 10.81
CA THR A 59 -16.69 -11.67 11.85
C THR A 59 -17.31 -12.59 12.90
N ARG A 60 -17.93 -13.71 12.48
CA ARG A 60 -18.48 -14.71 13.40
C ARG A 60 -17.39 -15.36 14.24
N ASP A 61 -16.31 -15.79 13.59
CA ASP A 61 -15.25 -16.56 14.25
C ASP A 61 -14.39 -15.71 15.18
N CYS A 62 -14.13 -14.44 14.83
CA CYS A 62 -13.27 -13.54 15.61
C CYS A 62 -14.04 -12.74 16.68
N LEU A 63 -15.28 -12.31 16.39
CA LEU A 63 -16.02 -11.37 17.24
C LEU A 63 -17.24 -12.00 17.94
N GLY A 64 -17.58 -13.26 17.64
CA GLY A 64 -18.67 -13.98 18.29
C GLY A 64 -20.09 -13.48 17.97
N GLY A 65 -20.25 -12.61 16.96
CA GLY A 65 -21.55 -12.14 16.46
C GLY A 65 -22.12 -13.03 15.36
N SER A 66 -23.30 -12.71 14.82
CA SER A 66 -23.92 -13.47 13.71
C SER A 66 -23.30 -13.17 12.33
N GLY A 67 -22.38 -12.21 12.24
CA GLY A 67 -21.84 -11.71 10.96
C GLY A 67 -22.76 -10.70 10.26
N ASP A 68 -23.95 -10.46 10.80
CA ASP A 68 -24.96 -9.56 10.25
C ASP A 68 -24.86 -8.12 10.80
N ALA A 69 -23.72 -7.74 11.37
CA ALA A 69 -23.50 -6.41 11.92
C ALA A 69 -23.57 -5.37 10.79
N ARG A 70 -24.78 -4.89 10.51
CA ARG A 70 -25.05 -3.91 9.47
C ARG A 70 -25.03 -2.53 10.10
N ARG A 71 -24.04 -1.72 9.73
CA ARG A 71 -24.08 -0.29 10.04
C ARG A 71 -25.35 0.29 9.41
N PRO A 72 -26.21 0.99 10.16
CA PRO A 72 -27.32 1.73 9.56
C PRO A 72 -26.75 2.67 8.49
N SER A 73 -27.29 2.58 7.27
CA SER A 73 -26.94 3.54 6.23
C SER A 73 -27.33 4.93 6.73
N PRO A 74 -26.45 5.93 6.62
CA PRO A 74 -26.82 7.30 6.96
C PRO A 74 -28.01 7.71 6.08
N VAL A 75 -29.05 8.25 6.71
CA VAL A 75 -30.20 8.80 5.98
C VAL A 75 -29.68 9.98 5.16
N ALA A 76 -29.97 9.99 3.87
CA ALA A 76 -29.64 11.11 3.00
C ALA A 76 -30.31 12.38 3.55
N ARG A 77 -29.51 13.37 3.97
CA ARG A 77 -29.99 14.70 4.30
C ARG A 77 -29.92 15.57 3.06
N GLU A 78 -30.91 16.44 2.88
CA GLU A 78 -30.87 17.44 1.81
C GLU A 78 -29.62 18.32 1.96
N PRO A 79 -28.95 18.70 0.85
CA PRO A 79 -27.81 19.59 0.89
C PRO A 79 -28.18 20.93 1.53
N ILE A 80 -27.38 21.37 2.51
CA ILE A 80 -27.51 22.71 3.09
C ILE A 80 -26.97 23.69 2.05
N VAL A 81 -27.83 24.57 1.52
CA VAL A 81 -27.43 25.67 0.65
C VAL A 81 -26.79 26.74 1.52
N VAL A 82 -25.46 26.86 1.47
CA VAL A 82 -24.71 27.92 2.15
C VAL A 82 -24.58 29.10 1.18
N PRO A 83 -25.06 30.31 1.52
CA PRO A 83 -24.85 31.48 0.67
C PRO A 83 -23.34 31.77 0.54
N PRO A 84 -22.88 32.23 -0.64
CA PRO A 84 -21.48 32.58 -0.83
C PRO A 84 -21.09 33.71 0.12
N PRO A 85 -19.88 33.68 0.69
CA PRO A 85 -19.43 34.75 1.57
C PRO A 85 -19.35 36.07 0.80
N VAL A 86 -19.90 37.14 1.37
CA VAL A 86 -19.73 38.49 0.85
C VAL A 86 -18.34 38.98 1.24
N ILE A 87 -17.40 38.95 0.29
CA ILE A 87 -16.07 39.52 0.48
C ILE A 87 -16.20 41.03 0.27
N THR A 88 -16.08 41.80 1.35
CA THR A 88 -15.89 43.25 1.25
C THR A 88 -14.46 43.47 0.77
N ALA A 89 -14.29 44.03 -0.43
CA ALA A 89 -12.96 44.30 -0.97
C ALA A 89 -12.27 45.38 -0.11
N GLU A 90 -11.16 45.01 0.51
CA GLU A 90 -10.29 45.94 1.22
C GLU A 90 -9.59 46.87 0.20
N PRO A 91 -9.36 48.16 0.52
CA PRO A 91 -8.62 49.05 -0.38
C PRO A 91 -7.26 48.46 -0.73
N ALA A 92 -6.94 48.42 -2.02
CA ALA A 92 -5.70 47.84 -2.52
C ALA A 92 -4.48 48.49 -1.84
N GLN A 93 -3.74 47.70 -1.07
CA GLN A 93 -2.43 48.09 -0.57
C GLN A 93 -1.41 48.04 -1.72
N PRO A 94 -0.44 48.98 -1.78
CA PRO A 94 0.64 48.91 -2.76
C PRO A 94 1.45 47.63 -2.58
N SER A 95 1.56 46.82 -3.63
CA SER A 95 2.33 45.58 -3.62
C SER A 95 3.84 45.88 -3.63
N ASN A 96 4.57 45.31 -2.68
CA ASN A 96 6.03 45.34 -2.71
C ASN A 96 6.58 44.63 -3.97
N PRO A 97 7.74 45.06 -4.49
CA PRO A 97 8.39 44.39 -5.61
C PRO A 97 8.65 42.91 -5.29
N ALA A 98 8.37 42.03 -6.25
CA ALA A 98 8.65 40.62 -6.09
C ALA A 98 10.17 40.38 -5.93
N PRO A 99 10.60 39.50 -5.01
CA PRO A 99 12.00 39.14 -4.89
C PRO A 99 12.49 38.46 -6.19
N PRO A 100 13.79 38.59 -6.52
CA PRO A 100 14.34 37.97 -7.71
C PRO A 100 14.22 36.44 -7.64
N ALA A 101 13.92 35.84 -8.79
CA ALA A 101 13.83 34.38 -8.90
C ALA A 101 15.17 33.71 -8.55
N PRO A 102 15.15 32.52 -7.90
CA PRO A 102 16.37 31.78 -7.63
C PRO A 102 17.05 31.34 -8.94
N PRO A 103 18.39 31.18 -8.95
CA PRO A 103 19.09 30.67 -10.12
C PRO A 103 18.67 29.23 -10.44
N VAL A 104 18.45 28.94 -11.72
CA VAL A 104 18.13 27.59 -12.19
C VAL A 104 19.42 26.76 -12.22
N PHE A 105 19.50 25.72 -11.39
CA PHE A 105 20.60 24.74 -11.44
C PHE A 105 20.39 23.79 -12.62
N GLN A 106 21.35 23.73 -13.54
CA GLN A 106 21.40 22.71 -14.59
C GLN A 106 22.35 21.59 -14.16
N PRO A 107 21.87 20.34 -14.02
CA PRO A 107 22.74 19.22 -13.69
C PRO A 107 23.71 18.92 -14.84
N PRO A 108 24.94 18.46 -14.55
CA PRO A 108 25.89 18.06 -15.59
C PRO A 108 25.33 16.92 -16.46
N PRO A 109 25.69 16.88 -17.75
CA PRO A 109 25.33 15.76 -18.61
C PRO A 109 25.91 14.45 -18.08
N VAL A 110 25.07 13.42 -18.03
CA VAL A 110 25.46 12.06 -17.66
C VAL A 110 25.37 11.13 -18.87
N VAL A 111 26.28 10.18 -18.97
CA VAL A 111 26.24 9.11 -19.97
C VAL A 111 25.07 8.18 -19.66
N THR A 112 24.17 8.02 -20.62
CA THR A 112 22.96 7.18 -20.48
C THR A 112 23.13 5.81 -21.13
N SER A 113 23.81 5.73 -22.28
CA SER A 113 24.08 4.47 -22.98
C SER A 113 25.36 4.58 -23.82
N CYS A 114 26.07 3.47 -24.01
CA CYS A 114 27.24 3.41 -24.89
C CYS A 114 27.10 2.27 -25.89
N ASP A 115 27.51 2.54 -27.13
CA ASP A 115 27.65 1.60 -28.22
C ASP A 115 29.12 1.49 -28.66
N LEU A 116 29.39 0.71 -29.71
CA LEU A 116 30.75 0.53 -30.24
C LEU A 116 31.35 1.83 -30.81
N GLY A 117 30.52 2.76 -31.26
CA GLY A 117 30.93 4.03 -31.87
C GLY A 117 31.01 5.20 -30.89
N GLY A 118 30.37 5.13 -29.72
CA GLY A 118 30.36 6.22 -28.77
C GLY A 118 29.39 6.04 -27.60
N CYS A 119 29.11 7.14 -26.92
CA CYS A 119 28.16 7.20 -25.82
C CYS A 119 27.13 8.30 -26.07
N TRP A 120 25.94 8.14 -25.51
CA TRP A 120 24.87 9.14 -25.50
C TRP A 120 24.82 9.79 -24.12
N ASP A 121 24.65 11.10 -24.07
CA ASP A 121 24.42 11.82 -22.82
C ASP A 121 22.92 12.00 -22.51
N SER A 122 22.62 12.54 -21.32
CA SER A 122 21.26 12.82 -20.86
C SER A 122 20.56 13.95 -21.63
N ASN A 123 21.31 14.70 -22.43
CA ASN A 123 20.78 15.74 -23.31
C ASN A 123 20.50 15.21 -24.73
N GLY A 124 20.69 13.91 -24.97
CA GLY A 124 20.52 13.30 -26.30
C GLY A 124 21.66 13.59 -27.26
N THR A 125 22.82 14.03 -26.75
CA THR A 125 24.01 14.31 -27.56
C THR A 125 24.84 13.04 -27.73
N ARG A 126 25.23 12.76 -28.98
CA ARG A 126 26.16 11.66 -29.28
C ARG A 126 27.61 12.11 -29.09
N LEU A 127 28.33 11.35 -28.28
CA LEU A 127 29.74 11.54 -27.95
C LEU A 127 30.55 10.41 -28.59
N ASN A 128 31.31 10.71 -29.65
CA ASN A 128 32.07 9.71 -30.39
C ASN A 128 33.34 9.31 -29.63
N ARG A 129 33.72 8.04 -29.68
CA ARG A 129 34.94 7.56 -29.01
C ARG A 129 36.19 7.98 -29.79
N ALA A 130 37.12 8.68 -29.14
CA ALA A 130 38.43 9.02 -29.68
C ALA A 130 39.52 8.64 -28.67
N GLY A 131 39.92 7.36 -28.70
CA GLY A 131 40.82 6.78 -27.70
C GLY A 131 40.18 6.77 -26.31
N PRO A 132 40.85 7.30 -25.26
CA PRO A 132 40.28 7.41 -23.92
C PRO A 132 39.32 8.59 -23.76
N LEU A 133 39.21 9.47 -24.76
CA LEU A 133 38.35 10.67 -24.72
C LEU A 133 37.06 10.46 -25.50
N LEU A 134 36.06 11.27 -25.17
CA LEU A 134 34.79 11.35 -25.90
C LEU A 134 34.74 12.67 -26.66
N ILE A 135 34.36 12.66 -27.93
CA ILE A 135 34.24 13.86 -28.77
C ILE A 135 32.76 14.19 -28.96
N GLY A 136 32.34 15.30 -28.35
CA GLY A 136 31.02 15.87 -28.51
C GLY A 136 31.02 17.10 -29.42
N PRO A 137 29.85 17.74 -29.63
CA PRO A 137 29.72 18.96 -30.42
C PRO A 137 30.47 20.15 -29.82
N ARG A 138 30.77 20.13 -28.51
CA ARG A 138 31.58 21.13 -27.82
C ARG A 138 33.09 20.81 -27.81
N GLY A 139 33.50 19.71 -28.45
CA GLY A 139 34.89 19.28 -28.52
C GLY A 139 35.19 18.04 -27.68
N ALA A 140 36.44 17.91 -27.26
CA ALA A 140 36.89 16.76 -26.45
C ALA A 140 36.39 16.89 -25.02
N CYS A 141 35.68 15.87 -24.57
CA CYS A 141 35.09 15.75 -23.25
C CYS A 141 35.81 14.67 -22.44
N VAL A 142 35.94 14.91 -21.14
CA VAL A 142 36.48 13.96 -20.16
C VAL A 142 35.35 13.34 -19.35
N THR A 143 35.43 12.03 -19.11
CA THR A 143 34.44 11.29 -18.33
C THR A 143 34.93 11.06 -16.92
N SER A 144 34.13 11.44 -15.92
CA SER A 144 34.35 11.09 -14.52
C SER A 144 33.17 10.26 -14.04
N GLY A 145 33.36 8.95 -13.90
CA GLY A 145 32.27 8.01 -13.66
C GLY A 145 31.22 8.07 -14.79
N ALA A 146 29.98 8.38 -14.43
CA ALA A 146 28.89 8.56 -15.40
C ALA A 146 28.76 10.01 -15.90
N THR A 147 29.46 10.98 -15.34
CA THR A 147 29.38 12.40 -15.76
C THR A 147 30.37 12.73 -16.86
N VAL A 148 29.97 13.61 -17.77
CA VAL A 148 30.82 14.11 -18.86
C VAL A 148 31.09 15.60 -18.66
N HIS A 149 32.36 16.00 -18.75
CA HIS A 149 32.78 17.39 -18.71
C HIS A 149 33.38 17.78 -20.06
N CYS A 150 32.72 18.72 -20.74
CA CYS A 150 33.16 19.28 -22.02
C CYS A 150 33.52 20.76 -21.81
N PRO A 151 34.52 21.28 -22.52
CA PRO A 151 34.85 22.71 -22.51
C PRO A 151 33.70 23.59 -23.03
#